data_AF-A0A7S3YBM3-F1
#
_entry.id   AF-A0A7S3YBM3-F1
#
_cell.length_a   1.000
_cell.length_b   1.000
_cell.length_c   1.000
_cell.angle_alpha   90.00
_cell.angle_beta   90.00
_cell.angle_gamma   90.00
#
_symmetry.space_group_name_H-M   'P 1'
#
loop_
_entity.id
_entity.type
_entity.pdbx_description
1 polymer ?
#
loop_
_entity_poly.entity_id
_entity_poly.type
_entity_poly.pdbx_seq_one_letter_code
_entity_poly.pdbx_strand_id
1 'polypeptide(L)'
;AAAAAAPPRYLNAAPLFHVGGLSAALAVAAAGGAHAFCPGGRFTASSALSIIAQHRINLLVVVPAMLLDVVAEASDRNILLGSVKMILVGGQALDAKTFQSTREVCPNSAVVQTYACTEACSTISFKTLTDCASGTTAEQEPGGEES
;
A
#
# COMPACT_ATOMS: atom_id res chain seq x y z
N ALA A 1 -17.17 16.92 -7.35
CA ALA A 1 -16.34 17.02 -8.57
C ALA A 1 -14.96 16.48 -8.23
N ALA A 2 -14.67 15.23 -8.58
CA ALA A 2 -13.33 14.67 -8.41
C ALA A 2 -12.42 15.39 -9.41
N ALA A 3 -11.53 16.25 -8.92
CA ALA A 3 -10.48 16.85 -9.74
C ALA A 3 -9.84 15.72 -10.56
N ALA A 4 -9.68 15.90 -11.88
CA ALA A 4 -9.12 14.88 -12.75
C ALA A 4 -7.74 14.47 -12.21
N ALA A 5 -7.73 13.38 -11.44
CA ALA A 5 -6.54 12.89 -10.78
C ALA A 5 -5.59 12.43 -11.88
N ALA A 6 -4.32 12.79 -11.76
CA ALA A 6 -3.31 12.30 -12.68
C ALA A 6 -3.43 10.76 -12.79
N PRO A 7 -3.25 10.17 -13.99
CA PRO A 7 -3.43 8.74 -14.19
C PRO A 7 -2.56 7.96 -13.18
N PRO A 8 -3.09 6.86 -12.60
CA PRO A 8 -2.39 6.12 -11.58
C PRO A 8 -1.10 5.53 -12.14
N ARG A 9 -0.02 5.66 -11.38
CA ARG A 9 1.29 5.05 -11.64
C ARG A 9 1.56 4.13 -10.48
N TYR A 10 1.40 2.85 -10.74
CA TYR A 10 1.39 1.80 -9.73
C TYR A 10 2.71 1.03 -9.73
N LEU A 11 3.33 0.91 -8.56
CA LEU A 11 4.46 -0.01 -8.36
C LEU A 11 3.95 -1.39 -7.93
N ASN A 12 4.15 -2.39 -8.79
CA ASN A 12 3.86 -3.78 -8.49
C ASN A 12 4.92 -4.33 -7.52
N ALA A 13 4.71 -4.05 -6.23
CA ALA A 13 5.55 -4.55 -5.14
C ALA A 13 5.15 -5.96 -4.70
N ALA A 14 3.85 -6.29 -4.81
CA ALA A 14 3.33 -7.61 -4.47
C ALA A 14 3.25 -8.53 -5.71
N PRO A 15 3.40 -9.85 -5.53
CA PRO A 15 3.21 -10.80 -6.63
C PRO A 15 1.79 -10.73 -7.21
N LEU A 16 1.67 -10.73 -8.53
CA LEU A 16 0.37 -10.65 -9.24
C LEU A 16 -0.51 -11.90 -9.09
N PHE A 17 0.01 -12.99 -8.51
CA PHE A 17 -0.81 -14.15 -8.18
C PHE A 17 -1.64 -13.95 -6.90
N HIS A 18 -1.40 -12.89 -6.14
CA HIS A 18 -2.30 -12.48 -5.05
C HIS A 18 -3.40 -11.56 -5.57
N VAL A 19 -4.64 -11.85 -5.19
CA VAL A 19 -5.84 -11.12 -5.61
C VAL A 19 -5.77 -9.61 -5.33
N GLY A 20 -5.14 -9.19 -4.22
CA GLY A 20 -4.95 -7.78 -3.91
C GLY A 20 -4.04 -7.05 -4.91
N GLY A 21 -2.96 -7.70 -5.34
CA GLY A 21 -2.06 -7.15 -6.37
C GLY A 21 -2.70 -7.17 -7.75
N LEU A 22 -3.41 -8.24 -8.10
CA LEU A 22 -4.06 -8.40 -9.40
C LEU A 22 -5.22 -7.42 -9.60
N SER A 23 -6.11 -7.30 -8.61
CA SER A 23 -7.26 -6.38 -8.67
C SER A 23 -6.81 -4.92 -8.80
N ALA A 24 -5.80 -4.51 -8.03
CA ALA A 24 -5.19 -3.20 -8.17
C ALA A 24 -4.57 -3.00 -9.57
N ALA A 25 -3.87 -4.01 -10.09
CA ALA A 25 -3.28 -3.92 -11.42
C ALA A 25 -4.36 -3.75 -12.51
N LEU A 26 -5.44 -4.54 -12.45
CA LEU A 26 -6.55 -4.42 -13.40
C LEU A 26 -7.26 -3.07 -13.29
N ALA A 27 -7.47 -2.55 -12.07
CA ALA A 27 -8.06 -1.24 -11.85
C ALA A 27 -7.20 -0.10 -12.43
N VAL A 28 -5.89 -0.17 -12.26
CA VAL A 28 -4.92 0.80 -12.83
C VAL A 28 -4.95 0.73 -14.35
N ALA A 29 -4.96 -0.46 -14.94
CA ALA A 29 -5.05 -0.64 -16.38
C ALA A 29 -6.37 -0.09 -16.95
N ALA A 30 -7.51 -0.38 -16.29
CA ALA A 30 -8.82 0.13 -16.68
C ALA A 30 -8.91 1.66 -16.58
N ALA A 31 -8.17 2.28 -15.66
CA ALA A 31 -8.05 3.72 -15.51
C ALA A 31 -7.06 4.38 -16.50
N GLY A 32 -6.44 3.61 -17.41
CA GLY A 32 -5.41 4.12 -18.33
C GLY A 32 -4.10 4.49 -17.62
N GLY A 33 -3.84 3.89 -16.46
CA GLY A 33 -2.63 4.09 -15.68
C GLY A 33 -1.40 3.36 -16.21
N ALA A 34 -0.26 3.59 -15.56
CA ALA A 34 1.01 2.95 -15.87
C ALA A 34 1.45 2.01 -14.74
N HIS A 35 2.15 0.95 -15.13
CA HIS A 35 2.68 -0.06 -14.21
C HIS A 35 4.20 0.00 -14.20
N ALA A 36 4.78 0.04 -13.01
CA ALA A 36 6.21 -0.16 -12.79
C ALA A 36 6.44 -1.48 -12.07
N PHE A 37 7.55 -2.13 -12.39
CA PHE A 37 7.93 -3.43 -11.86
C PHE A 37 9.37 -3.36 -11.33
N CYS A 38 9.64 -4.06 -10.23
CA CYS A 38 10.99 -4.17 -9.70
C CYS A 38 11.88 -5.02 -10.63
N PRO A 39 13.12 -4.57 -10.93
CA PRO A 39 14.09 -5.37 -11.67
C PRO A 39 14.30 -6.74 -11.00
N GLY A 40 14.31 -7.82 -11.79
CA GLY A 40 14.48 -9.18 -11.27
C GLY A 40 13.26 -9.79 -10.57
N GLY A 41 12.09 -9.13 -10.63
CA GLY A 41 10.82 -9.68 -10.16
C GLY A 41 10.67 -9.78 -8.64
N ARG A 42 11.62 -9.25 -7.87
CA ARG A 42 11.60 -9.25 -6.40
C ARG A 42 11.53 -7.82 -5.87
N PHE A 43 10.71 -7.63 -4.85
CA PHE A 43 10.64 -6.37 -4.13
C PHE A 43 11.84 -6.20 -3.20
N THR A 44 12.45 -5.01 -3.24
CA THR A 44 13.37 -4.52 -2.22
C THR A 44 13.06 -3.06 -1.95
N ALA A 45 13.24 -2.60 -0.71
CA ALA A 45 12.99 -1.21 -0.34
C ALA A 45 13.81 -0.24 -1.20
N SER A 46 15.10 -0.51 -1.39
CA SER A 46 16.00 0.33 -2.20
C SER A 46 15.55 0.44 -3.68
N SER A 47 15.14 -0.68 -4.30
CA SER A 47 14.59 -0.65 -5.67
C SER A 47 13.28 0.11 -5.72
N ALA A 48 12.40 -0.07 -4.73
CA ALA A 48 11.14 0.65 -4.65
C ALA A 48 11.37 2.17 -4.57
N LEU A 49 12.28 2.64 -3.71
CA LEU A 49 12.63 4.07 -3.61
C LEU A 49 13.16 4.63 -4.93
N SER A 50 14.05 3.88 -5.60
CA SER A 50 14.61 4.28 -6.90
C SER A 50 13.51 4.42 -7.96
N ILE A 51 12.61 3.44 -8.06
CA ILE A 51 11.51 3.43 -9.03
C ILE A 51 10.49 4.52 -8.71
N ILE A 52 10.17 4.75 -7.43
CA ILE A 52 9.25 5.82 -7.00
C ILE A 52 9.80 7.18 -7.43
N ALA A 53 11.10 7.43 -7.22
CA ALA A 53 11.75 8.66 -7.63
C ALA A 53 11.78 8.81 -9.15
N GLN A 54 12.24 7.78 -9.89
CA GLN A 54 12.41 7.84 -11.34
C GLN A 54 11.08 7.96 -12.10
N HIS A 55 10.08 7.18 -11.71
CA HIS A 55 8.81 7.10 -12.44
C HIS A 55 7.67 7.93 -11.83
N ARG A 56 7.96 8.62 -10.70
CA ARG A 56 6.99 9.46 -9.97
C ARG A 56 5.74 8.65 -9.60
N ILE A 57 5.96 7.46 -9.03
CA ILE A 57 4.89 6.55 -8.59
C ILE A 57 3.98 7.28 -7.60
N ASN A 58 2.66 7.14 -7.82
CA ASN A 58 1.63 7.82 -7.03
C ASN A 58 0.69 6.86 -6.29
N LEU A 59 0.72 5.57 -6.62
CA LEU A 59 -0.07 4.51 -5.98
C LEU A 59 0.84 3.35 -5.56
N LEU A 60 0.76 2.97 -4.29
CA LEU A 60 1.39 1.78 -3.74
C LEU A 60 0.33 0.80 -3.22
N VAL A 61 0.50 -0.48 -3.49
CA VAL A 61 -0.28 -1.56 -2.88
C VAL A 61 0.70 -2.51 -2.22
N VAL A 62 0.64 -2.56 -0.89
CA VAL A 62 1.66 -3.19 -0.05
C VAL A 62 1.03 -3.90 1.14
N VAL A 63 1.80 -4.78 1.77
CA VAL A 63 1.51 -5.30 3.11
C VAL A 63 2.28 -4.47 4.15
N PRO A 64 1.87 -4.46 5.44
CA PRO A 64 2.55 -3.69 6.48
C PRO A 64 4.06 -3.90 6.57
N ALA A 65 4.56 -5.14 6.43
CA ALA A 65 5.99 -5.42 6.43
C ALA A 65 6.74 -4.70 5.28
N MET A 66 6.19 -4.72 4.06
CA MET A 66 6.79 -4.01 2.92
C MET A 66 6.75 -2.50 3.11
N LEU A 67 5.68 -1.97 3.70
CA LEU A 67 5.58 -0.54 4.00
C LEU A 67 6.62 -0.13 5.03
N LEU A 68 6.80 -0.92 6.08
CA LEU A 68 7.81 -0.71 7.10
C LEU A 68 9.21 -0.68 6.51
N ASP A 69 9.56 -1.66 5.66
CA ASP A 69 10.87 -1.71 5.00
C ASP A 69 11.15 -0.45 4.16
N VAL A 70 10.15 0.00 3.37
CA VAL A 70 10.27 1.20 2.53
C VAL A 70 10.44 2.46 3.36
N VAL A 71 9.66 2.59 4.43
CA VAL A 71 9.69 3.74 5.32
C VAL A 71 10.99 3.80 6.11
N ALA A 72 11.46 2.66 6.63
CA ALA A 72 12.75 2.58 7.33
C ALA A 72 13.91 2.99 6.42
N GLU A 73 14.00 2.40 5.23
CA GLU A 73 15.04 2.73 4.24
C GLU A 73 14.96 4.20 3.80
N ALA A 74 13.75 4.74 3.60
CA ALA A 74 13.57 6.14 3.23
C ALA A 74 14.01 7.09 4.34
N SER A 75 13.66 6.80 5.59
CA SER A 75 14.07 7.58 6.76
C SER A 75 15.58 7.54 6.97
N ASP A 76 16.21 6.37 6.88
CA ASP A 76 17.68 6.22 7.00
C ASP A 76 18.42 7.05 5.93
N ARG A 77 17.82 7.18 4.75
CA ARG A 77 18.38 7.94 3.62
C ARG A 77 17.89 9.38 3.54
N ASN A 78 17.05 9.84 4.47
CA ASN A 78 16.42 11.16 4.48
C ASN A 78 15.68 11.50 3.17
N ILE A 79 14.96 10.53 2.61
CA ILE A 79 14.21 10.68 1.35
C ILE A 79 12.72 10.89 1.64
N LEU A 80 12.13 11.94 1.05
CA LEU A 80 10.68 12.15 1.05
C LEU A 80 10.03 11.61 -0.23
N LEU A 81 8.98 10.81 -0.07
CA LEU A 81 8.24 10.19 -1.17
C LEU A 81 7.03 11.03 -1.60
N GLY A 82 7.28 12.31 -1.93
CA GLY A 82 6.22 13.29 -2.20
C GLY A 82 5.35 13.03 -3.44
N SER A 83 5.75 12.13 -4.35
CA SER A 83 4.91 11.71 -5.48
C SER A 83 3.79 10.76 -5.06
N VAL A 84 3.97 10.02 -3.97
CA VAL A 84 3.01 9.03 -3.49
C VAL A 84 1.78 9.74 -2.95
N LYS A 85 0.61 9.43 -3.51
CA LYS A 85 -0.68 10.03 -3.16
C LYS A 85 -1.63 9.04 -2.50
N MET A 86 -1.48 7.75 -2.79
CA MET A 86 -2.31 6.70 -2.22
C MET A 86 -1.47 5.48 -1.88
N ILE A 87 -1.68 4.95 -0.68
CA ILE A 87 -1.07 3.71 -0.19
C ILE A 87 -2.20 2.79 0.26
N LEU A 88 -2.41 1.69 -0.45
CA LEU A 88 -3.33 0.64 -0.05
C LEU A 88 -2.54 -0.40 0.74
N VAL A 89 -2.93 -0.60 1.99
CA VAL A 89 -2.31 -1.56 2.91
C VAL A 89 -3.26 -2.72 3.09
N GLY A 90 -2.86 -3.91 2.64
CA GLY A 90 -3.67 -5.12 2.72
C GLY A 90 -3.07 -6.21 3.60
N GLY A 91 -3.85 -7.28 3.82
CA GLY A 91 -3.42 -8.50 4.49
C GLY A 91 -3.55 -8.49 6.01
N GLN A 92 -2.93 -7.53 6.69
CA GLN A 92 -3.02 -7.37 8.14
C GLN A 92 -3.20 -5.91 8.53
N ALA A 93 -3.62 -5.66 9.77
CA ALA A 93 -3.80 -4.31 10.30
C ALA A 93 -2.46 -3.56 10.38
N LEU A 94 -2.45 -2.31 9.94
CA LEU A 94 -1.31 -1.42 10.09
C LEU A 94 -1.17 -0.94 11.54
N ASP A 95 0.02 -1.10 12.13
CA ASP A 95 0.30 -0.59 13.47
C ASP A 95 0.52 0.94 13.48
N ALA A 96 0.27 1.56 14.63
CA ALA A 96 0.33 3.01 14.77
C ALA A 96 1.72 3.59 14.53
N LYS A 97 2.79 2.85 14.85
CA LYS A 97 4.18 3.31 14.68
C LYS A 97 4.51 3.37 13.19
N THR A 98 4.22 2.30 12.44
CA THR A 98 4.42 2.27 10.99
C THR A 98 3.58 3.32 10.29
N PHE A 99 2.34 3.56 10.74
CA PHE A 99 1.50 4.65 10.20
C PHE A 99 2.13 6.03 10.41
N GLN A 100 2.64 6.34 11.61
CA GLN A 100 3.29 7.62 11.88
C GLN A 100 4.55 7.80 11.04
N SER A 101 5.43 6.80 10.97
CA SER A 101 6.62 6.88 10.12
C SER A 101 6.26 7.00 8.63
N THR A 102 5.15 6.37 8.19
CA THR A 102 4.63 6.56 6.83
C THR A 102 4.21 7.99 6.58
N ARG A 103 3.61 8.69 7.57
CA ARG A 103 3.23 10.10 7.44
C ARG A 103 4.44 11.02 7.32
N GLU A 104 5.53 10.72 8.02
CA GLU A 104 6.78 11.48 7.94
C GLU A 104 7.41 11.37 6.54
N VAL A 105 7.49 10.16 5.99
CA VAL A 105 8.11 9.90 4.67
C VAL A 105 7.18 10.25 3.50
N CYS A 106 5.88 9.99 3.64
CA CYS A 106 4.85 10.17 2.61
C CYS A 106 3.79 11.20 3.05
N PRO A 107 4.14 12.47 3.29
CA PRO A 107 3.26 13.45 3.92
C PRO A 107 1.97 13.74 3.14
N ASN A 108 2.02 13.60 1.82
CA ASN A 108 0.90 13.88 0.92
C ASN A 108 0.05 12.65 0.58
N SER A 109 0.31 11.51 1.23
CA SER A 109 -0.36 10.26 0.90
C SER A 109 -1.63 10.05 1.74
N ALA A 110 -2.66 9.51 1.10
CA ALA A 110 -3.77 8.87 1.79
C ALA A 110 -3.41 7.39 2.03
N VAL A 111 -3.35 6.98 3.29
CA VAL A 111 -3.16 5.57 3.67
C VAL A 111 -4.53 4.95 3.86
N VAL A 112 -4.80 3.86 3.15
CA VAL A 112 -6.08 3.15 3.18
C VAL A 112 -5.83 1.70 3.55
N GLN A 113 -6.37 1.28 4.68
CA GLN A 113 -6.39 -0.12 5.06
C GLN A 113 -7.44 -0.85 4.22
N THR A 114 -7.05 -1.95 3.59
CA THR A 114 -7.94 -2.83 2.85
C THR A 114 -8.12 -4.14 3.59
N TYR A 115 -9.35 -4.64 3.60
CA TYR A 115 -9.67 -5.99 4.06
C TYR A 115 -10.18 -6.80 2.87
N ALA A 116 -9.55 -7.95 2.64
CA ALA A 116 -9.87 -8.88 1.58
C ALA A 116 -9.77 -10.30 2.13
N CYS A 117 -10.66 -11.18 1.69
CA CYS A 117 -10.50 -12.61 1.89
C CYS A 117 -10.62 -13.32 0.54
N THR A 118 -10.04 -14.51 0.46
CA THR A 118 -10.09 -15.33 -0.75
C THR A 118 -11.52 -15.76 -1.09
N GLU A 119 -12.35 -15.95 -0.07
CA GLU A 119 -13.74 -16.37 -0.12
C GLU A 119 -14.66 -15.32 -0.73
N ALA A 120 -14.27 -14.04 -0.65
CA ALA A 120 -14.96 -12.93 -1.31
C ALA A 120 -14.33 -12.55 -2.66
N CYS A 121 -13.33 -13.32 -3.14
CA CYS A 121 -12.63 -13.12 -4.40
C CYS A 121 -11.98 -11.72 -4.59
N SER A 122 -11.97 -10.84 -3.58
CA SER A 122 -11.49 -9.46 -3.69
C SER A 122 -11.45 -8.72 -2.33
N THR A 123 -11.05 -7.44 -2.37
CA THR A 123 -11.21 -6.48 -1.27
C THR A 123 -12.68 -6.15 -1.03
N ILE A 124 -13.11 -6.30 0.22
CA ILE A 124 -14.49 -6.09 0.68
C ILE A 124 -14.66 -4.68 1.26
N SER A 125 -13.65 -4.18 1.97
CA SER A 125 -13.74 -2.89 2.67
C SER A 125 -12.46 -2.08 2.58
N PHE A 126 -12.63 -0.76 2.56
CA PHE A 126 -11.58 0.25 2.50
C PHE A 126 -11.77 1.23 3.66
N LYS A 127 -10.77 1.37 4.52
CA LYS A 127 -10.76 2.33 5.64
C LYS A 127 -9.61 3.31 5.47
N THR A 128 -9.91 4.57 5.16
CA THR A 128 -8.91 5.64 5.16
C THR A 128 -8.44 5.91 6.58
N LEU A 129 -7.12 5.89 6.79
CA LEU A 129 -6.50 6.18 8.07
C LEU A 129 -6.21 7.69 8.16
N THR A 130 -6.98 8.37 9.00
CA THR A 130 -6.77 9.77 9.38
C THR A 130 -6.04 9.85 10.71
N ASP A 131 -5.26 10.93 10.91
CA ASP A 131 -4.64 11.19 12.20
C ASP A 131 -5.74 11.40 13.27
N CYS A 132 -5.57 10.78 14.43
CA CYS A 132 -6.53 10.64 15.55
C CYS A 132 -7.50 9.43 15.51
N ALA A 133 -7.10 8.29 16.10
CA ALA A 133 -7.48 7.90 17.46
C ALA A 133 -6.87 6.53 17.83
N SER A 134 -6.23 6.52 19.00
CA SER A 134 -5.77 5.38 19.79
C SER A 134 -6.68 4.16 19.80
N GLY A 135 -6.09 2.97 19.72
CA GLY A 135 -6.66 1.73 20.27
C GLY A 135 -7.85 1.17 19.50
N THR A 136 -7.57 0.35 18.50
CA THR A 136 -8.44 -0.79 18.22
C THR A 136 -7.54 -1.95 17.85
N THR A 137 -7.15 -2.73 18.86
CA THR A 137 -6.88 -4.14 18.68
C THR A 137 -8.12 -4.68 17.96
N ALA A 138 -7.97 -5.00 16.68
CA ALA A 138 -8.93 -5.89 16.04
C ALA A 138 -8.81 -7.19 16.83
N GLU A 139 -9.72 -7.40 17.76
CA GLU A 139 -9.96 -8.69 18.36
C GLU A 139 -10.25 -9.61 17.18
N GLN A 140 -9.27 -10.47 16.89
CA GLN A 140 -9.38 -11.55 15.96
C GLN A 140 -10.30 -12.55 16.66
N GLU A 141 -11.54 -12.65 16.18
CA GLU A 141 -12.51 -13.65 16.64
C GLU A 141 -11.79 -15.00 16.80
N PRO A 142 -11.79 -15.62 18.00
CA PRO A 142 -11.15 -16.90 18.19
C PRO A 142 -11.87 -17.93 17.32
N GLY A 143 -11.09 -18.64 16.51
CA GLY A 143 -11.60 -19.77 15.73
C GLY A 143 -12.34 -20.73 16.65
N GLY A 144 -13.64 -20.86 16.43
CA GLY A 144 -14.40 -22.00 16.91
C GLY A 144 -13.90 -23.23 16.16
N GLU A 145 -13.07 -24.02 16.82
CA GLU A 145 -12.81 -25.40 16.45
C GLU A 145 -14.13 -26.17 16.51
N GLU A 146 -14.59 -26.62 15.35
CA GLU A 146 -15.52 -27.73 15.23
C GLU A 146 -14.77 -29.01 15.63
N SER A 147 -15.12 -29.60 16.78
CA SER A 147 -15.46 -31.03 16.90
C SER A 147 -15.99 -31.41 18.29
#